data_AF-D4ZKM8-F1
#
_entry.id   AF-D4ZKM8-F1
#
_cell.length_a   1.000
_cell.length_b   1.000
_cell.length_c   1.000
_cell.angle_alpha   90.00
_cell.angle_beta   90.00
_cell.angle_gamma   90.00
#
_symmetry.space_group_name_H-M   'P 1'
#
loop_
_entity.id
_entity.type
_entity.pdbx_description
1 polymer ?
#
loop_
_entity_poly.entity_id
_entity_poly.type
_entity_poly.pdbx_seq_one_letter_code
_entity_poly.pdbx_strand_id
1 'polypeptide(L)'
;MDMPISNQGTSIHNSQQSGEIKHQIAARGDSVLSGGISVLYMFMNLLSEMADAKYSEMKDKADVARESQSKSNEVDAAIADCAKDGPDTTATLSPDVIDYMKKNNIKIEGKTIDEFMTANNSDGDGKLDQGELKEVKAALSTESSKATDFVSQSQLQLQKIMQTYNVTVSLLNSMQTMLAEMNKSIAQNIR
;
A
#
# COMPACT_ATOMS: atom_id res chain seq x y z
N MET A 1 -27.28 -3.30 60.92
CA MET A 1 -27.62 -4.65 60.42
C MET A 1 -28.18 -4.46 59.03
N ASP A 2 -27.34 -4.56 58.00
CA ASP A 2 -27.81 -4.61 56.61
C ASP A 2 -27.38 -5.95 56.03
N MET A 3 -28.35 -6.85 55.88
CA MET A 3 -28.14 -8.13 55.22
C MET A 3 -28.42 -8.01 53.72
N PRO A 4 -27.67 -8.74 52.87
CA PRO A 4 -27.76 -8.64 51.42
C PRO A 4 -28.95 -9.40 50.85
N ILE A 5 -29.56 -8.84 49.81
CA ILE A 5 -30.61 -9.49 49.00
C ILE A 5 -29.94 -10.50 48.05
N SER A 6 -30.28 -11.79 48.21
CA SER A 6 -29.91 -12.86 47.28
C SER A 6 -30.76 -12.76 46.01
N ASN A 7 -30.11 -12.53 44.87
CA ASN A 7 -30.69 -12.55 43.53
C ASN A 7 -30.94 -14.01 43.11
N GLN A 8 -32.12 -14.55 43.40
CA GLN A 8 -32.56 -15.83 42.86
C GLN A 8 -33.07 -15.66 41.43
N GLY A 9 -32.44 -16.38 40.51
CA GLY A 9 -32.77 -16.38 39.10
C GLY A 9 -34.23 -16.76 38.84
N THR A 10 -34.90 -15.92 38.05
CA THR A 10 -36.13 -16.28 37.37
C THR A 10 -35.74 -16.87 36.02
N SER A 11 -35.76 -18.20 35.94
CA SER A 11 -35.73 -18.91 34.66
C SER A 11 -37.05 -18.61 33.94
N ILE A 12 -37.03 -17.72 32.95
CA ILE A 12 -38.21 -17.48 32.09
C ILE A 12 -38.24 -18.58 31.04
N HIS A 13 -39.00 -19.63 31.34
CA HIS A 13 -39.52 -20.57 30.36
C HIS A 13 -40.72 -19.88 29.68
N ASN A 14 -40.57 -19.39 28.44
CA ASN A 14 -41.71 -18.87 27.68
C ASN A 14 -41.91 -19.65 26.39
N SER A 15 -42.62 -20.76 26.50
CA SER A 15 -42.98 -21.69 25.42
C SER A 15 -44.19 -21.22 24.58
N GLN A 16 -44.61 -19.95 24.66
CA GLN A 16 -45.81 -19.44 23.96
C GLN A 16 -45.61 -18.07 23.30
N GLN A 17 -44.66 -17.94 22.37
CA GLN A 17 -44.65 -16.81 21.42
C GLN A 17 -45.36 -17.21 20.13
N SER A 18 -46.42 -16.47 19.76
CA SER A 18 -47.22 -16.65 18.53
C SER A 18 -46.32 -16.78 17.29
N GLY A 19 -46.65 -17.73 16.41
CA GLY A 19 -45.88 -18.04 15.20
C GLY A 19 -45.61 -16.84 14.29
N GLU A 20 -46.50 -15.85 14.28
CA GLU A 20 -46.31 -14.59 13.52
C GLU A 20 -45.18 -13.71 14.08
N ILE A 21 -45.01 -13.65 15.40
CA ILE A 21 -43.93 -12.88 16.03
C ILE A 21 -42.59 -13.56 15.76
N LYS A 22 -42.54 -14.91 15.83
CA LYS A 22 -41.34 -15.68 15.47
C LYS A 22 -40.98 -15.50 13.99
N HIS A 23 -41.96 -15.49 13.08
CA HIS A 23 -41.74 -15.27 11.65
C HIS A 23 -41.28 -13.83 11.33
N GLN A 24 -41.85 -12.81 11.98
CA GLN A 24 -41.40 -11.42 11.83
C GLN A 24 -39.97 -11.20 12.35
N ILE A 25 -39.61 -11.85 13.46
CA ILE A 25 -38.25 -11.79 14.02
C ILE A 25 -37.26 -12.52 13.10
N ALA A 26 -37.63 -13.69 12.57
CA ALA A 26 -36.80 -14.42 11.61
C ALA A 26 -36.59 -13.64 10.30
N ALA A 27 -37.65 -13.05 9.73
CA ALA A 27 -37.57 -12.25 8.50
C ALA A 27 -36.74 -10.96 8.68
N ARG A 28 -36.81 -10.32 9.87
CA ARG A 28 -35.94 -9.19 10.21
C ARG A 28 -34.49 -9.60 10.43
N GLY A 29 -34.25 -10.75 11.06
CA GLY A 29 -32.90 -11.32 11.24
C GLY A 29 -32.24 -11.65 9.90
N ASP A 30 -32.99 -12.21 8.96
CA ASP A 30 -32.49 -12.56 7.61
C ASP A 30 -32.18 -11.31 6.77
N SER A 31 -32.98 -10.24 6.90
CA SER A 31 -32.69 -8.93 6.28
C SER A 31 -31.43 -8.27 6.84
N VAL A 32 -31.19 -8.35 8.15
CA VAL A 32 -30.00 -7.75 8.79
C VAL A 32 -28.75 -8.58 8.51
N LEU A 33 -28.85 -9.90 8.53
CA LEU A 33 -27.72 -10.80 8.24
C LEU A 33 -27.36 -10.82 6.76
N SER A 34 -28.33 -10.90 5.85
CA SER A 34 -28.07 -10.79 4.40
C SER A 34 -27.53 -9.41 4.01
N GLY A 35 -28.05 -8.35 4.62
CA GLY A 35 -27.52 -6.99 4.45
C GLY A 35 -26.07 -6.86 4.92
N GLY A 36 -25.74 -7.41 6.10
CA GLY A 36 -24.37 -7.44 6.61
C GLY A 36 -23.42 -8.25 5.72
N ILE A 37 -23.84 -9.42 5.22
CA ILE A 37 -23.07 -10.21 4.26
C ILE A 37 -22.80 -9.43 2.96
N SER A 38 -23.80 -8.70 2.45
CA SER A 38 -23.63 -7.86 1.26
C SER A 38 -22.59 -6.75 1.48
N VAL A 39 -22.55 -6.14 2.66
CA VAL A 39 -21.54 -5.13 3.01
C VAL A 39 -20.15 -5.74 3.09
N LEU A 40 -20.02 -6.95 3.64
CA LEU A 40 -18.71 -7.64 3.70
C LEU A 40 -18.18 -7.99 2.31
N TYR A 41 -19.04 -8.46 1.40
CA TYR A 41 -18.63 -8.68 0.01
C TYR A 41 -18.23 -7.36 -0.69
N MET A 42 -18.94 -6.26 -0.43
CA MET A 42 -18.54 -4.94 -0.94
C MET A 42 -17.16 -4.53 -0.41
N PHE A 43 -16.88 -4.74 0.89
CA PHE A 43 -15.55 -4.49 1.46
C PHE A 43 -14.47 -5.40 0.88
N MET A 44 -14.75 -6.69 0.63
CA MET A 44 -13.78 -7.58 -0.02
C MET A 44 -13.42 -7.11 -1.43
N ASN A 45 -14.41 -6.65 -2.22
CA ASN A 45 -14.16 -6.10 -3.55
C ASN A 45 -13.30 -4.84 -3.46
N LEU A 46 -13.67 -3.89 -2.59
CA LEU A 46 -12.90 -2.67 -2.39
C LEU A 46 -11.46 -2.94 -1.93
N LEU A 47 -11.27 -3.86 -0.97
CA LEU A 47 -9.95 -4.24 -0.48
C LEU A 47 -9.11 -4.90 -1.59
N SER A 48 -9.73 -5.68 -2.47
CA SER A 48 -9.04 -6.29 -3.62
C SER A 48 -8.59 -5.22 -4.62
N GLU A 49 -9.48 -4.28 -4.97
CA GLU A 49 -9.14 -3.15 -5.85
C GLU A 49 -8.01 -2.28 -5.26
N MET A 50 -8.07 -2.00 -3.95
CA MET A 50 -7.00 -1.27 -3.25
C MET A 50 -5.68 -2.05 -3.24
N ALA A 51 -5.73 -3.38 -3.08
CA ALA A 51 -4.54 -4.22 -3.12
C ALA A 51 -3.89 -4.19 -4.51
N ASP A 52 -4.68 -4.35 -5.56
CA ASP A 52 -4.18 -4.34 -6.94
C ASP A 52 -3.55 -3.00 -7.31
N ALA A 53 -4.22 -1.89 -6.96
CA ALA A 53 -3.69 -0.56 -7.16
C ALA A 53 -2.37 -0.35 -6.42
N LYS A 54 -2.30 -0.75 -5.14
CA LYS A 54 -1.09 -0.61 -4.33
C LYS A 54 0.05 -1.51 -4.81
N TYR A 55 -0.26 -2.70 -5.29
CA TYR A 55 0.74 -3.60 -5.85
C TYR A 55 1.33 -3.05 -7.16
N SER A 56 0.49 -2.48 -8.03
CA SER A 56 0.94 -1.83 -9.25
C SER A 56 1.86 -0.64 -8.94
N GLU A 57 1.44 0.27 -8.07
CA GLU A 57 2.26 1.42 -7.65
C GLU A 57 3.60 0.98 -7.03
N MET A 58 3.57 -0.06 -6.18
CA MET A 58 4.77 -0.61 -5.56
C MET A 58 5.75 -1.16 -6.60
N LYS A 59 5.24 -1.87 -7.61
CA LYS A 59 6.07 -2.42 -8.69
C LYS A 59 6.74 -1.28 -9.49
N ASP A 60 5.96 -0.31 -9.95
CA ASP A 60 6.47 0.79 -10.75
C ASP A 60 7.54 1.59 -9.99
N LYS A 61 7.31 1.84 -8.69
CA LYS A 61 8.28 2.54 -7.85
C LYS A 61 9.49 1.69 -7.47
N ALA A 62 9.36 0.37 -7.38
CA ALA A 62 10.50 -0.52 -7.18
C ALA A 62 11.44 -0.50 -8.39
N ASP A 63 10.89 -0.42 -9.60
CA ASP A 63 11.69 -0.30 -10.82
C ASP A 63 12.42 1.06 -10.86
N VAL A 64 11.73 2.16 -10.54
CA VAL A 64 12.37 3.50 -10.40
C VAL A 64 13.49 3.50 -9.35
N ALA A 65 13.30 2.83 -8.20
CA ALA A 65 14.34 2.76 -7.17
C ALA A 65 15.59 2.04 -7.70
N ARG A 66 15.41 0.89 -8.37
CA ARG A 66 16.50 0.10 -8.94
C ARG A 66 17.23 0.83 -10.06
N GLU A 67 16.49 1.42 -11.00
CA GLU A 67 17.07 2.15 -12.12
C GLU A 67 17.82 3.39 -11.63
N SER A 68 17.21 4.21 -10.75
CA SER A 68 17.87 5.38 -10.15
C SER A 68 19.16 5.00 -9.41
N GLN A 69 19.16 3.88 -8.67
CA GLN A 69 20.35 3.40 -7.99
C GLN A 69 21.43 2.94 -8.99
N SER A 70 21.05 2.22 -10.05
CA SER A 70 21.99 1.80 -11.10
C SER A 70 22.66 3.02 -11.74
N LYS A 71 21.87 4.03 -12.10
CA LYS A 71 22.38 5.28 -12.68
C LYS A 71 23.26 6.07 -11.71
N SER A 72 22.90 6.10 -10.43
CA SER A 72 23.75 6.69 -9.39
C SER A 72 25.12 5.99 -9.32
N ASN A 73 25.15 4.66 -9.42
CA ASN A 73 26.39 3.88 -9.41
C ASN A 73 27.24 4.12 -10.68
N GLU A 74 26.62 4.30 -11.85
CA GLU A 74 27.32 4.69 -13.09
C GLU A 74 28.00 6.06 -12.95
N VAL A 75 27.32 7.03 -12.32
CA VAL A 75 27.91 8.35 -12.03
C VAL A 75 29.03 8.23 -11.00
N ASP A 76 28.90 7.37 -10.00
CA ASP A 76 29.96 7.11 -9.02
C ASP A 76 31.24 6.55 -9.66
N ALA A 77 31.09 5.68 -10.66
CA ALA A 77 32.23 5.19 -11.44
C ALA A 77 32.93 6.34 -12.18
N ALA A 78 32.18 7.24 -12.82
CA ALA A 78 32.74 8.42 -13.48
C ALA A 78 33.47 9.35 -12.49
N ILE A 79 32.90 9.56 -11.30
CA ILE A 79 33.56 10.32 -10.21
C ILE A 79 34.89 9.68 -9.81
N ALA A 80 34.92 8.35 -9.69
CA ALA A 80 36.12 7.60 -9.31
C ALA A 80 37.20 7.65 -10.39
N ASP A 81 36.82 7.69 -11.66
CA ASP A 81 37.75 7.85 -12.77
C ASP A 81 38.33 9.28 -12.82
N CYS A 82 37.50 10.33 -12.73
CA CYS A 82 37.98 11.72 -12.59
C CYS A 82 38.95 11.90 -11.43
N ALA A 83 38.68 11.25 -10.29
CA ALA A 83 39.52 11.35 -9.10
C ALA A 83 40.94 10.80 -9.29
N LYS A 84 41.18 9.92 -10.26
CA LYS A 84 42.52 9.39 -10.58
C LYS A 84 43.38 10.40 -11.32
N ASP A 85 42.75 11.21 -12.16
CA ASP A 85 43.42 12.13 -13.08
C ASP A 85 43.60 13.55 -12.49
N GLY A 86 42.90 13.86 -11.40
CA GLY A 86 43.05 15.11 -10.63
C GLY A 86 41.73 15.84 -10.39
N PRO A 87 41.68 16.81 -9.46
CA PRO A 87 40.44 17.48 -9.04
C PRO A 87 39.76 18.30 -10.14
N ASP A 88 40.53 18.78 -11.13
CA ASP A 88 40.03 19.58 -12.26
C ASP A 88 39.66 18.71 -13.48
N THR A 89 39.68 17.38 -13.34
CA THR A 89 39.33 16.46 -14.42
C THR A 89 37.83 16.44 -14.62
N THR A 90 37.41 16.71 -15.85
CA THR A 90 36.01 16.63 -16.26
C THR A 90 35.72 15.31 -16.96
N ALA A 91 34.53 14.75 -16.73
CA ALA A 91 34.05 13.57 -17.44
C ALA A 91 32.66 13.80 -18.02
N THR A 92 32.42 13.17 -19.17
CA THR A 92 31.11 13.20 -19.81
C THR A 92 30.19 12.20 -19.12
N LEU A 93 29.00 12.65 -18.74
CA LEU A 93 27.97 11.76 -18.21
C LEU A 93 27.54 10.76 -19.28
N SER A 94 27.27 9.51 -18.89
CA SER A 94 26.70 8.53 -19.82
C SER A 94 25.37 9.05 -20.40
N PRO A 95 25.13 8.94 -21.72
CA PRO A 95 23.88 9.35 -22.34
C PRO A 95 22.65 8.71 -21.70
N ASP A 96 22.79 7.47 -21.23
CA ASP A 96 21.71 6.73 -20.57
C ASP A 96 21.31 7.37 -19.22
N VAL A 97 22.27 7.92 -18.47
CA VAL A 97 21.98 8.68 -17.24
C VAL A 97 21.25 9.99 -17.58
N ILE A 98 21.68 10.69 -18.62
CA ILE A 98 21.05 11.93 -19.08
C ILE A 98 19.59 11.67 -19.48
N ASP A 99 19.36 10.67 -20.33
CA ASP A 99 18.02 10.30 -20.81
C ASP A 99 17.12 9.84 -19.66
N TYR A 100 17.67 9.06 -18.73
CA TYR A 100 16.92 8.63 -17.54
C TYR A 100 16.48 9.83 -16.68
N MET A 101 17.38 10.78 -16.42
CA MET A 101 17.06 11.97 -15.64
C MET A 101 16.01 12.85 -16.33
N LYS A 102 16.08 12.98 -17.66
CA LYS A 102 15.06 13.70 -18.46
C LYS A 102 13.71 13.02 -18.38
N LYS A 103 13.66 11.73 -18.67
CA LYS A 103 12.43 10.92 -18.70
C LYS A 103 11.70 10.95 -17.36
N ASN A 104 12.45 10.89 -16.26
CA ASN A 104 11.89 10.86 -14.91
C ASN A 104 11.79 12.25 -14.25
N ASN A 105 12.12 13.33 -14.97
CA ASN A 105 12.11 14.71 -14.48
C ASN A 105 12.89 14.88 -13.16
N ILE A 106 14.03 14.21 -13.05
CA ILE A 106 14.91 14.30 -11.89
C ILE A 106 15.69 15.61 -12.00
N LYS A 107 15.51 16.47 -10.99
CA LYS A 107 16.12 17.80 -10.96
C LYS A 107 17.32 17.84 -10.03
N ILE A 108 18.34 18.58 -10.44
CA ILE A 108 19.53 18.89 -9.66
C ILE A 108 19.38 20.34 -9.21
N GLU A 109 19.23 20.56 -7.91
CA GLU A 109 19.00 21.91 -7.33
C GLU A 109 17.85 22.69 -8.00
N GLY A 110 16.81 21.99 -8.46
CA GLY A 110 15.67 22.59 -9.16
C GLY A 110 15.85 22.81 -10.65
N LYS A 111 17.03 22.55 -11.22
CA LYS A 111 17.34 22.58 -12.65
C LYS A 111 17.18 21.19 -13.27
N THR A 112 16.75 21.14 -14.52
CA THR A 112 16.82 19.91 -15.34
C THR A 112 18.28 19.57 -15.64
N ILE A 113 18.55 18.32 -16.05
CA ILE A 113 19.93 17.91 -16.40
C ILE A 113 20.52 18.77 -17.52
N ASP A 114 19.73 19.18 -18.52
CA ASP A 114 20.21 20.04 -19.61
C ASP A 114 20.56 21.46 -19.14
N GLU A 115 19.69 22.06 -18.31
CA GLU A 115 19.94 23.36 -17.71
C GLU A 115 21.15 23.32 -16.78
N PHE A 116 21.30 22.22 -16.04
CA PHE A 116 22.43 21.99 -15.15
C PHE A 116 23.74 21.89 -15.94
N MET A 117 23.80 21.06 -16.99
CA MET A 117 24.99 20.96 -17.82
C MET A 117 25.33 22.28 -18.53
N THR A 118 24.33 23.02 -19.01
CA THR A 118 24.56 24.30 -19.69
C THR A 118 25.07 25.38 -18.74
N ALA A 119 24.60 25.41 -17.49
CA ALA A 119 25.04 26.39 -16.49
C ALA A 119 26.48 26.14 -16.01
N ASN A 120 26.93 24.89 -16.05
CA ASN A 120 28.19 24.43 -15.51
C ASN A 120 29.27 24.21 -16.58
N ASN A 121 28.87 24.05 -17.85
CA ASN A 121 29.79 23.99 -18.99
C ASN A 121 29.56 25.13 -19.97
N SER A 122 30.57 25.99 -20.11
CA SER A 122 30.56 27.10 -21.08
C SER A 122 30.82 26.64 -22.53
N ASP A 123 31.42 25.45 -22.71
CA ASP A 123 31.90 24.96 -24.01
C ASP A 123 30.92 24.00 -24.74
N GLY A 124 29.81 23.60 -24.11
CA GLY A 124 28.78 22.75 -24.76
C GLY A 124 29.12 21.26 -24.87
N ASP A 125 30.27 20.83 -24.33
CA ASP A 125 30.77 19.45 -24.42
C ASP A 125 30.10 18.46 -23.44
N GLY A 126 29.29 18.95 -22.49
CA GLY A 126 28.64 18.12 -21.46
C GLY A 126 29.60 17.43 -20.48
N LYS A 127 30.78 18.04 -20.24
CA LYS A 127 31.83 17.49 -19.38
C LYS A 127 31.73 18.05 -17.96
N LEU A 128 31.23 17.26 -17.03
CA LEU A 128 31.05 17.71 -15.65
C LEU A 128 32.31 17.47 -14.82
N ASP A 129 32.63 18.39 -13.91
CA ASP A 129 33.70 18.19 -12.94
C ASP A 129 33.29 17.22 -11.81
N GLN A 130 34.23 16.90 -10.93
CA GLN A 130 33.96 15.96 -9.84
C GLN A 130 32.89 16.45 -8.85
N GLY A 131 32.76 17.76 -8.63
CA GLY A 131 31.75 18.35 -7.76
C GLY A 131 30.36 18.22 -8.37
N GLU A 132 30.24 18.58 -9.65
CA GLU A 132 29.00 18.53 -10.42
C GLU A 132 28.49 17.09 -10.57
N LEU A 133 29.37 16.12 -10.83
CA LEU A 133 29.01 14.70 -10.86
C LEU A 133 28.47 14.23 -9.50
N LYS A 134 29.01 14.73 -8.38
CA LYS A 134 28.49 14.40 -7.03
C LYS A 134 27.08 14.94 -6.83
N GLU A 135 26.75 16.10 -7.40
CA GLU A 135 25.39 16.66 -7.36
C GLU A 135 24.40 15.82 -8.18
N VAL A 136 24.81 15.37 -9.38
CA VAL A 136 24.04 14.43 -10.20
C VAL A 136 23.78 13.13 -9.42
N LYS A 137 24.84 12.55 -8.83
CA LYS A 137 24.75 11.35 -7.97
C LYS A 137 23.80 11.57 -6.79
N ALA A 138 23.89 12.72 -6.14
CA ALA A 138 23.04 13.06 -5.00
C ALA A 138 21.56 13.15 -5.42
N ALA A 139 21.25 13.74 -6.57
CA ALA A 139 19.89 13.80 -7.10
C ALA A 139 19.32 12.40 -7.39
N LEU A 140 20.09 11.54 -8.06
CA LEU A 140 19.70 10.15 -8.36
C LEU A 140 19.53 9.31 -7.09
N SER A 141 20.44 9.43 -6.13
CA SER A 141 20.38 8.71 -4.85
C SER A 141 19.20 9.17 -3.99
N THR A 142 18.86 10.46 -4.07
CA THR A 142 17.67 11.02 -3.42
C THR A 142 16.40 10.45 -4.03
N GLU A 143 16.32 10.37 -5.36
CA GLU A 143 15.16 9.78 -6.03
C GLU A 143 15.02 8.28 -5.72
N SER A 144 16.12 7.53 -5.76
CA SER A 144 16.19 6.12 -5.33
C SER A 144 15.66 5.93 -3.90
N SER A 145 16.10 6.77 -2.96
CA SER A 145 15.67 6.71 -1.56
C SER A 145 14.18 7.00 -1.43
N LYS A 146 13.67 8.06 -2.07
CA LYS A 146 12.23 8.39 -2.07
C LYS A 146 11.38 7.24 -2.64
N ALA A 147 11.83 6.63 -3.73
CA ALA A 147 11.15 5.50 -4.35
C ALA A 147 11.17 4.26 -3.43
N THR A 148 12.30 3.97 -2.79
CA THR A 148 12.45 2.88 -1.81
C THR A 148 11.55 3.07 -0.59
N ASP A 149 11.46 4.30 -0.07
CA ASP A 149 10.56 4.65 1.03
C ASP A 149 9.10 4.41 0.63
N PHE A 150 8.74 4.81 -0.59
CA PHE A 150 7.40 4.57 -1.12
C PHE A 150 7.08 3.08 -1.23
N VAL A 151 8.01 2.26 -1.75
CA VAL A 151 7.86 0.80 -1.84
C VAL A 151 7.64 0.20 -0.45
N SER A 152 8.46 0.60 0.52
CA SER A 152 8.36 0.13 1.91
C SER A 152 7.01 0.50 2.52
N GLN A 153 6.54 1.72 2.31
CA GLN A 153 5.21 2.15 2.76
C GLN A 153 4.08 1.39 2.05
N SER A 154 4.20 1.15 0.75
CA SER A 154 3.21 0.41 -0.03
C SER A 154 3.12 -1.05 0.42
N GLN A 155 4.25 -1.68 0.73
CA GLN A 155 4.29 -3.02 1.29
C GLN A 155 3.56 -3.11 2.64
N LEU A 156 3.76 -2.13 3.53
CA LEU A 156 3.04 -2.06 4.81
C LEU A 156 1.54 -1.86 4.62
N GLN A 157 1.13 -1.03 3.66
CA GLN A 157 -0.29 -0.84 3.34
C GLN A 157 -0.92 -2.12 2.76
N LEU A 158 -0.22 -2.83 1.87
CA LEU A 158 -0.64 -4.14 1.35
C LEU A 158 -0.83 -5.16 2.46
N GLN A 159 0.09 -5.22 3.43
CA GLN A 159 -0.06 -6.09 4.61
C GLN A 159 -1.33 -5.76 5.41
N LYS A 160 -1.63 -4.47 5.61
CA LYS A 160 -2.86 -4.04 6.29
C LYS A 160 -4.11 -4.43 5.50
N ILE A 161 -4.10 -4.28 4.17
CA ILE A 161 -5.20 -4.69 3.31
C ILE A 161 -5.41 -6.20 3.42
N MET A 162 -4.35 -7.01 3.35
CA MET A 162 -4.45 -8.46 3.49
C MET A 162 -4.95 -8.89 4.88
N GLN A 163 -4.49 -8.23 5.95
CA GLN A 163 -5.00 -8.49 7.30
C GLN A 163 -6.49 -8.16 7.39
N THR A 164 -6.91 -7.02 6.83
CA THR A 164 -8.32 -6.60 6.82
C THR A 164 -9.17 -7.57 6.00
N TYR A 165 -8.67 -8.00 4.84
CA TYR A 165 -9.34 -8.98 3.98
C TYR A 165 -9.57 -10.30 4.71
N ASN A 166 -8.55 -10.82 5.40
CA ASN A 166 -8.68 -12.05 6.20
C ASN A 166 -9.71 -11.90 7.34
N VAL A 167 -9.76 -10.73 7.99
CA VAL A 167 -10.80 -10.42 8.99
C VAL A 167 -12.19 -10.41 8.35
N THR A 168 -12.35 -9.77 7.19
CA THR A 168 -13.63 -9.75 6.46
C THR A 168 -14.09 -11.15 6.10
N VAL A 169 -13.20 -12.02 5.59
CA VAL A 169 -13.51 -13.44 5.29
C VAL A 169 -13.96 -14.19 6.54
N SER A 170 -13.24 -14.02 7.66
CA SER A 170 -13.61 -14.67 8.93
C SER A 170 -14.99 -14.25 9.43
N LEU A 171 -15.31 -12.96 9.31
CA LEU A 171 -16.61 -12.43 9.67
C LEU A 171 -17.71 -12.96 8.73
N LEU A 172 -17.43 -13.06 7.43
CA LEU A 172 -18.33 -13.60 6.43
C LEU A 172 -18.68 -15.07 6.73
N ASN A 173 -17.66 -15.89 7.03
CA ASN A 173 -17.84 -17.29 7.44
C ASN A 173 -18.66 -17.41 8.74
N SER A 174 -18.41 -16.52 9.71
CA SER A 174 -19.16 -16.50 10.98
C SER A 174 -20.64 -16.18 10.74
N MET A 175 -20.95 -15.19 9.89
CA MET A 175 -22.33 -14.84 9.55
C MET A 175 -23.03 -15.93 8.75
N GLN A 176 -22.34 -16.58 7.81
CA GLN A 176 -22.88 -17.73 7.07
C GLN A 176 -23.21 -18.91 8.00
N THR A 177 -22.34 -19.17 8.99
CA THR A 177 -22.58 -20.22 9.99
C THR A 177 -23.81 -19.89 10.83
N MET A 178 -23.95 -18.65 11.29
CA MET A 178 -25.12 -18.20 12.04
C MET A 178 -26.41 -18.34 11.23
N LEU A 179 -26.39 -17.97 9.95
CA LEU A 179 -27.54 -18.18 9.05
C LEU A 179 -27.90 -19.67 8.91
N ALA A 180 -26.91 -20.55 8.78
CA ALA A 180 -27.13 -21.98 8.70
C ALA A 180 -27.76 -22.54 9.99
N GLU A 181 -27.27 -22.11 11.16
CA GLU A 181 -27.84 -22.48 12.47
C GLU A 181 -29.26 -21.96 12.66
N MET A 182 -29.54 -20.71 12.24
CA MET A 182 -30.88 -20.15 12.26
C MET A 182 -31.84 -20.95 11.38
N ASN A 183 -31.44 -21.26 10.14
CA ASN A 183 -32.23 -22.08 9.23
C ASN A 183 -32.50 -23.47 9.80
N LYS A 184 -31.51 -24.09 10.44
CA LYS A 184 -31.66 -25.38 11.12
C LYS A 184 -32.63 -25.30 12.31
N SER A 185 -32.54 -24.26 13.13
CA SER A 185 -33.43 -24.04 14.28
C SER A 185 -34.88 -23.84 13.83
N ILE A 186 -35.11 -23.04 12.79
CA ILE A 186 -36.44 -22.86 12.18
C ILE A 186 -36.98 -24.20 11.68
N ALA A 187 -36.18 -24.95 10.91
CA ALA A 187 -36.59 -26.24 10.38
C ALA A 187 -36.94 -27.27 11.48
N GLN A 188 -36.22 -27.24 12.61
CA GLN A 188 -36.52 -28.09 13.77
C GLN A 188 -37.79 -27.68 14.52
N ASN A 189 -38.16 -26.40 14.52
CA ASN A 189 -39.38 -25.91 15.19
C ASN A 189 -40.65 -26.09 14.35
N ILE A 190 -40.54 -26.43 13.06
CA ILE A 190 -41.69 -26.67 12.15
C ILE A 190 -42.10 -28.15 12.12
N ARG A 191 -41.26 -29.06 12.65
CA ARG A 191 -41.62 -30.47 12.92
C ARG A 191 -42.32 -30.62 14.25
#